data_AF-A0A345NLY2-F1
#
_entry.id   AF-A0A345NLY2-F1
#
_cell.length_a   1.000
_cell.length_b   1.000
_cell.length_c   1.000
_cell.angle_alpha   90.00
_cell.angle_beta   90.00
_cell.angle_gamma   90.00
#
_symmetry.space_group_name_H-M   'P 1'
#
loop_
_entity.id
_entity.type
_entity.pdbx_description
1 polymer ?
#
loop_
_entity_poly.entity_id
_entity_poly.type
_entity_poly.pdbx_seq_one_letter_code
_entity_poly.pdbx_strand_id
1 'polypeptide(L)'
;MTQHGPAARSTPVDRHRLEALRYAVNDEAVQYVAIMRIFTGGLSGLMSDQGAAEVQASLAEQGIELDLDTVDDRLSYLVEHGNLARSPREAEARTLADYLRNRARYQLTQRGELVHRQVEELLGHTESAREVSSQLLGGILAGLTALVELDPRQLGQVDPDALARDITTIFAQFDELVRSTREFYTYLTQVLSRFDLDRAEFQLFKTALIDYLQRFVDEVSRHMPQLAEVVRRIQPAVPALVARAGAGERLLDLHGRAARRSAGLQVEDWHSLRAWFAGDGTRASDADGVRHLATAAMRSLLTNLRRIASSADREHGRYADLVRLASWFDTADDDTAHALWAGVFGLYGARHLGFVADDPERALPRPRRGGGRRARRSR
;
A
#
# COMPACT_ATOMS: atom_id res chain seq x y z
N MET A 1 -26.64 27.55 12.19
CA MET A 1 -27.19 27.20 10.87
C MET A 1 -26.14 26.42 10.11
N THR A 2 -26.20 25.10 10.19
CA THR A 2 -25.24 24.17 9.59
C THR A 2 -25.66 23.95 8.13
N GLN A 3 -24.95 24.58 7.18
CA GLN A 3 -25.14 24.31 5.76
C GLN A 3 -24.64 22.89 5.46
N HIS A 4 -25.57 21.96 5.28
CA HIS A 4 -25.29 20.69 4.61
C HIS A 4 -25.05 20.99 3.13
N GLY A 5 -23.82 20.77 2.67
CA GLY A 5 -23.50 20.79 1.24
C GLY A 5 -24.38 19.79 0.48
N PRO A 6 -24.69 20.06 -0.81
CA PRO A 6 -25.59 19.21 -1.57
C PRO A 6 -24.96 17.81 -1.72
N ALA A 7 -25.62 16.80 -1.18
CA ALA A 7 -25.28 15.41 -1.43
C ALA A 7 -25.27 15.17 -2.94
N ALA A 8 -24.11 14.81 -3.50
CA ALA A 8 -23.96 14.47 -4.91
C ALA A 8 -24.87 13.28 -5.22
N ARG A 9 -26.05 13.54 -5.77
CA ARG A 9 -26.98 12.50 -6.23
C ARG A 9 -26.32 11.86 -7.46
N SER A 10 -25.88 10.61 -7.34
CA SER A 10 -25.39 9.82 -8.47
C SER A 10 -26.37 9.91 -9.63
N THR A 11 -25.91 10.30 -10.82
CA THR A 11 -26.79 10.39 -11.99
C THR A 11 -27.23 8.99 -12.44
N PRO A 12 -28.37 8.83 -13.15
CA PRO A 12 -28.78 7.53 -13.69
C PRO A 12 -27.70 6.83 -14.54
N VAL A 13 -26.85 7.63 -15.21
CA VAL A 13 -25.69 7.15 -15.97
C VAL A 13 -24.62 6.54 -15.06
N ASP A 14 -24.39 7.13 -13.87
CA ASP A 14 -23.45 6.60 -12.89
C ASP A 14 -23.94 5.28 -12.32
N ARG A 15 -25.26 5.15 -12.06
CA ARG A 15 -25.85 3.88 -11.60
C ARG A 15 -25.64 2.76 -12.61
N HIS A 16 -25.89 3.02 -13.89
CA HIS A 16 -25.67 2.04 -14.96
C HIS A 16 -24.18 1.67 -15.15
N ARG A 17 -23.26 2.61 -14.89
CA ARG A 17 -21.82 2.30 -14.87
C ARG A 17 -21.43 1.43 -13.68
N LEU A 18 -22.02 1.67 -12.51
CA LEU A 18 -21.77 0.89 -11.29
C LEU A 18 -22.39 -0.52 -11.33
N GLU A 19 -23.39 -0.78 -12.19
CA GLU A 19 -23.96 -2.13 -12.38
C GLU A 19 -22.92 -3.17 -12.81
N ALA A 20 -21.84 -2.75 -13.47
CA ALA A 20 -20.74 -3.64 -13.85
C ALA A 20 -20.04 -4.28 -12.64
N LEU A 21 -20.10 -3.67 -11.45
CA LEU A 21 -19.53 -4.22 -10.20
C LEU A 21 -20.33 -5.40 -9.64
N ARG A 22 -21.58 -5.60 -10.07
CA ARG A 22 -22.51 -6.56 -9.42
C ARG A 22 -21.99 -7.99 -9.41
N TYR A 23 -21.30 -8.44 -10.47
CA TYR A 23 -20.79 -9.81 -10.52
C TYR A 23 -19.79 -10.11 -9.40
N ALA A 24 -19.05 -9.10 -8.92
CA ALA A 24 -18.01 -9.27 -7.92
C ALA A 24 -18.56 -9.36 -6.48
N VAL A 25 -19.85 -9.11 -6.28
CA VAL A 25 -20.52 -9.08 -4.96
C VAL A 25 -21.66 -10.13 -4.89
N ASN A 26 -21.96 -10.83 -5.98
CA ASN A 26 -22.96 -11.90 -6.00
C ASN A 26 -22.45 -13.17 -5.30
N ASP A 27 -23.38 -14.07 -4.95
CA ASP A 27 -23.06 -15.35 -4.30
C ASP A 27 -22.10 -16.20 -5.15
N GLU A 28 -22.19 -16.12 -6.49
CA GLU A 28 -21.30 -16.84 -7.41
C GLU A 28 -20.11 -16.01 -7.90
N ALA A 29 -19.70 -14.97 -7.16
CA ALA A 29 -18.61 -14.07 -7.52
C ALA A 29 -17.33 -14.80 -7.95
N VAL A 30 -16.98 -15.92 -7.30
CA VAL A 30 -15.81 -16.74 -7.64
C VAL A 30 -15.84 -17.19 -9.10
N GLN A 31 -17.00 -17.64 -9.59
CA GLN A 31 -17.18 -18.10 -10.97
C GLN A 31 -17.05 -16.94 -11.96
N TYR A 32 -17.71 -15.82 -11.67
CA TYR A 32 -17.64 -14.64 -12.52
C TYR A 32 -16.23 -14.03 -12.58
N VAL A 33 -15.51 -13.99 -11.46
CA VAL A 33 -14.11 -13.54 -11.40
C VAL A 33 -13.23 -14.46 -12.23
N ALA A 34 -13.38 -15.77 -12.11
CA ALA A 34 -12.62 -16.73 -12.91
C ALA A 34 -12.88 -16.58 -14.42
N ILE A 35 -14.15 -16.39 -14.81
CA ILE A 35 -14.53 -16.10 -16.20
C ILE A 35 -13.88 -14.80 -16.68
N MET A 36 -13.99 -13.72 -15.91
CA MET A 36 -13.40 -12.42 -16.29
C MET A 36 -11.86 -12.49 -16.41
N ARG A 37 -11.18 -13.29 -15.57
CA ARG A 37 -9.73 -13.54 -15.67
C ARG A 37 -9.32 -14.16 -17.01
N ILE A 38 -10.16 -15.00 -17.60
CA ILE A 38 -9.91 -15.59 -18.92
C ILE A 38 -9.90 -14.49 -20.00
N PHE A 39 -10.83 -13.53 -19.91
CA PHE A 39 -10.90 -12.40 -20.85
C PHE A 39 -9.80 -11.36 -20.64
N THR A 40 -9.32 -11.16 -19.40
CA THR A 40 -8.23 -10.23 -19.11
C THR A 40 -6.84 -10.86 -19.15
N GLY A 41 -6.75 -12.19 -19.24
CA GLY A 41 -5.51 -12.94 -19.20
C GLY A 41 -4.75 -12.92 -20.54
N GLY A 42 -3.57 -12.30 -20.54
CA GLY A 42 -2.61 -12.36 -21.65
C GLY A 42 -2.98 -11.55 -22.90
N LEU A 43 -2.03 -11.45 -23.84
CA LEU A 43 -2.18 -10.74 -25.12
C LEU A 43 -3.28 -11.34 -26.02
N SER A 44 -3.61 -12.63 -25.84
CA SER A 44 -4.70 -13.30 -26.57
C SER A 44 -6.09 -12.96 -26.01
N GLY A 45 -6.25 -12.75 -24.70
CA GLY A 45 -7.54 -12.39 -24.09
C GLY A 45 -8.01 -10.98 -24.46
N LEU A 46 -7.07 -10.02 -24.59
CA LEU A 46 -7.39 -8.63 -24.97
C LEU A 46 -7.86 -8.46 -26.42
N MET A 47 -7.58 -9.42 -27.31
CA MET A 47 -7.79 -9.28 -28.77
C MET A 47 -8.65 -10.39 -29.39
N SER A 48 -9.05 -11.42 -28.63
CA SER A 48 -9.85 -12.54 -29.15
C SER A 48 -11.23 -12.60 -28.53
N ASP A 49 -12.24 -12.77 -29.38
CA ASP A 49 -13.59 -13.07 -28.92
C ASP A 49 -13.63 -14.54 -28.49
N GLN A 50 -14.20 -14.85 -27.33
CA GLN A 50 -14.24 -16.21 -26.77
C GLN A 50 -15.66 -16.77 -26.79
N GLY A 51 -15.80 -18.08 -27.08
CA GLY A 51 -17.07 -18.80 -26.96
C GLY A 51 -17.22 -19.49 -25.60
N ALA A 52 -18.44 -19.83 -25.21
CA ALA A 52 -18.71 -20.49 -23.92
C ALA A 52 -17.96 -21.82 -23.72
N ALA A 53 -17.79 -22.61 -24.78
CA ALA A 53 -17.03 -23.86 -24.72
C ALA A 53 -15.53 -23.64 -24.49
N GLU A 54 -14.96 -22.57 -25.05
CA GLU A 54 -13.55 -22.20 -24.83
C GLU A 54 -13.35 -21.73 -23.39
N VAL A 55 -14.27 -20.89 -22.89
CA VAL A 55 -14.28 -20.45 -21.49
C VAL A 55 -14.42 -21.63 -20.53
N GLN A 56 -15.34 -22.56 -20.81
CA GLN A 56 -15.52 -23.77 -20.00
C GLN A 56 -14.25 -24.62 -19.95
N ALA A 57 -13.59 -24.84 -21.10
CA ALA A 57 -12.34 -25.59 -21.15
C ALA A 57 -11.24 -24.91 -20.32
N SER A 58 -11.09 -23.59 -20.43
CA SER A 58 -10.10 -22.83 -19.64
C SER A 58 -10.42 -22.84 -18.13
N LEU A 59 -11.69 -22.83 -17.73
CA LEU A 59 -12.08 -22.99 -16.33
C LEU A 59 -11.72 -24.39 -15.81
N ALA A 60 -11.97 -25.43 -16.60
CA ALA A 60 -11.63 -26.80 -16.24
C ALA A 60 -10.11 -27.01 -16.07
N GLU A 61 -9.29 -26.38 -16.92
CA GLU A 61 -7.82 -26.35 -16.76
C GLU A 61 -7.37 -25.72 -15.43
N GLN A 62 -8.17 -24.79 -14.88
CA GLN A 62 -7.94 -24.15 -13.58
C GLN A 62 -8.59 -24.91 -12.42
N GLY A 63 -9.18 -26.09 -12.68
CA GLY A 63 -9.86 -26.92 -11.67
C GLY A 63 -11.27 -26.42 -11.28
N ILE A 64 -11.87 -25.53 -12.08
CA ILE A 64 -13.23 -25.02 -11.88
C ILE A 64 -14.16 -25.76 -12.84
N GLU A 65 -14.89 -26.74 -12.31
CA GLU A 65 -15.88 -27.49 -13.10
C GLU A 65 -17.22 -26.77 -13.12
N LEU A 66 -17.64 -26.31 -14.30
CA LEU A 66 -18.98 -25.78 -14.57
C LEU A 66 -19.53 -26.46 -15.82
N ASP A 67 -20.83 -26.75 -15.84
CA ASP A 67 -21.50 -27.19 -17.07
C ASP A 67 -21.62 -26.03 -18.08
N LEU A 68 -21.85 -26.38 -19.35
CA LEU A 68 -21.85 -25.41 -20.43
C LEU A 68 -23.01 -24.41 -20.31
N ASP A 69 -24.17 -24.87 -19.86
CA ASP A 69 -25.37 -24.04 -19.69
C ASP A 69 -25.14 -22.97 -18.61
N THR A 70 -24.49 -23.34 -17.49
CA THR A 70 -24.08 -22.42 -16.42
C THR A 70 -23.09 -21.40 -16.96
N VAL A 71 -22.09 -21.81 -17.75
CA VAL A 71 -21.14 -20.87 -18.36
C VAL A 71 -21.85 -19.89 -19.29
N ASP A 72 -22.80 -20.36 -20.10
CA ASP A 72 -23.62 -19.52 -20.98
C ASP A 72 -24.48 -18.51 -20.20
N ASP A 73 -25.08 -18.93 -19.09
CA ASP A 73 -25.83 -18.06 -18.18
C ASP A 73 -24.93 -16.98 -17.57
N ARG A 74 -23.73 -17.36 -17.11
CA ARG A 74 -22.76 -16.42 -16.53
C ARG A 74 -22.25 -15.41 -17.55
N LEU A 75 -21.95 -15.85 -18.78
CA LEU A 75 -21.56 -14.96 -19.87
C LEU A 75 -22.68 -14.00 -20.26
N SER A 76 -23.92 -14.49 -20.32
CA SER A 76 -25.10 -13.66 -20.60
C SER A 76 -25.33 -12.61 -19.50
N TYR A 77 -25.18 -12.99 -18.23
CA TYR A 77 -25.23 -12.05 -17.11
C TYR A 77 -24.15 -10.97 -17.20
N LEU A 78 -22.92 -11.34 -17.57
CA LEU A 78 -21.82 -10.40 -17.76
C LEU A 78 -22.06 -9.45 -18.94
N VAL A 79 -22.79 -9.88 -19.98
CA VAL A 79 -23.24 -9.01 -21.08
C VAL A 79 -24.33 -8.04 -20.65
N GLU A 80 -25.33 -8.51 -19.88
CA GLU A 80 -26.42 -7.67 -19.39
C GLU A 80 -25.90 -6.51 -18.51
N HIS A 81 -24.90 -6.80 -17.69
CA HIS A 81 -24.23 -5.80 -16.84
C HIS A 81 -23.10 -5.06 -17.58
N GLY A 82 -22.92 -5.39 -18.87
CA GLY A 82 -21.95 -4.92 -19.84
C GLY A 82 -20.52 -4.85 -19.34
N ASN A 83 -20.10 -5.92 -18.68
CA ASN A 83 -18.72 -6.33 -18.52
C ASN A 83 -18.19 -6.95 -19.82
N LEU A 84 -19.02 -7.76 -20.49
CA LEU A 84 -18.77 -8.32 -21.81
C LEU A 84 -19.74 -7.72 -22.84
N ALA A 85 -19.40 -7.85 -24.12
CA ALA A 85 -20.28 -7.58 -25.25
C ALA A 85 -20.30 -8.80 -26.18
N ARG A 86 -21.40 -8.99 -26.93
CA ARG A 86 -21.41 -9.98 -28.01
C ARG A 86 -20.57 -9.47 -29.17
N SER A 87 -19.71 -10.30 -29.74
CA SER A 87 -18.81 -9.92 -30.83
C SER A 87 -19.61 -9.65 -32.12
N PRO A 88 -19.32 -8.55 -32.85
CA PRO A 88 -19.96 -8.24 -34.14
C PRO A 88 -19.64 -9.25 -35.25
N ARG A 89 -18.64 -10.13 -35.06
CA ARG A 89 -18.23 -11.15 -36.06
C ARG A 89 -19.31 -12.22 -36.30
N GLU A 90 -20.43 -12.17 -35.61
CA GLU A 90 -21.67 -12.90 -35.95
C GLU A 90 -22.17 -12.62 -37.37
N ALA A 91 -21.90 -11.43 -37.92
CA ALA A 91 -22.43 -10.99 -39.23
C ALA A 91 -21.73 -11.60 -40.46
N GLU A 92 -20.65 -12.37 -40.32
CA GLU A 92 -19.98 -13.06 -41.44
C GLU A 92 -20.49 -14.50 -41.67
N ALA A 93 -21.51 -14.95 -40.94
CA ALA A 93 -22.12 -16.25 -41.15
C ALA A 93 -22.88 -16.29 -42.49
N ARG A 94 -22.28 -16.94 -43.49
CA ARG A 94 -22.81 -17.01 -44.87
C ARG A 94 -23.97 -17.99 -45.03
N THR A 95 -24.30 -18.80 -44.01
CA THR A 95 -25.38 -19.78 -44.05
C THR A 95 -26.17 -19.84 -42.73
N LEU A 96 -27.44 -20.30 -42.79
CA LEU A 96 -28.29 -20.51 -41.61
C LEU A 96 -27.71 -21.57 -40.66
N ALA A 97 -26.99 -22.56 -41.21
CA ALA A 97 -26.26 -23.55 -40.42
C ALA A 97 -25.05 -22.94 -39.71
N ASP A 98 -24.34 -22.00 -40.33
CA ASP A 98 -23.27 -21.24 -39.68
C ASP A 98 -23.84 -20.29 -38.63
N TYR A 99 -24.99 -19.64 -38.87
CA TYR A 99 -25.66 -18.80 -37.87
C TYR A 99 -26.10 -19.61 -36.63
N LEU A 100 -26.62 -20.82 -36.82
CA LEU A 100 -27.03 -21.72 -35.73
C LEU A 100 -25.85 -22.46 -35.07
N ARG A 101 -24.70 -22.59 -35.76
CA ARG A 101 -23.46 -23.20 -35.22
C ARG A 101 -22.52 -22.18 -34.60
N ASN A 102 -22.61 -20.91 -34.98
CA ASN A 102 -21.80 -19.82 -34.43
C ASN A 102 -22.37 -19.46 -33.06
N ARG A 103 -22.02 -20.28 -32.07
CA ARG A 103 -22.26 -19.99 -30.65
C ARG A 103 -21.80 -18.56 -30.39
N ALA A 104 -22.62 -17.80 -29.67
CA ALA A 104 -22.33 -16.42 -29.34
C ALA A 104 -20.89 -16.28 -28.85
N ARG A 105 -20.15 -15.38 -29.49
CA ARG A 105 -18.80 -15.03 -29.06
C ARG A 105 -18.87 -13.76 -28.23
N TYR A 106 -18.06 -13.69 -27.21
CA TYR A 106 -18.05 -12.61 -26.23
C TYR A 106 -16.72 -11.89 -26.31
N GLN A 107 -16.75 -10.58 -26.10
CA GLN A 107 -15.58 -9.72 -26.05
C GLN A 107 -15.60 -8.89 -24.77
N LEU A 108 -14.44 -8.66 -24.19
CA LEU A 108 -14.28 -7.77 -23.06
C LEU A 108 -14.64 -6.33 -23.46
N THR A 109 -15.48 -5.66 -22.67
CA THR A 109 -15.72 -4.22 -22.86
C THR A 109 -14.68 -3.41 -22.08
N GLN A 110 -14.44 -2.16 -22.51
CA GLN A 110 -13.57 -1.23 -21.76
C GLN A 110 -14.06 -1.04 -20.30
N ARG A 111 -15.38 -1.04 -20.09
CA ARG A 111 -15.98 -0.95 -18.74
C ARG A 111 -15.66 -2.20 -17.92
N GLY A 112 -15.85 -3.39 -18.51
CA GLY A 112 -15.54 -4.66 -17.87
C GLY A 112 -14.07 -4.80 -17.52
N GLU A 113 -13.17 -4.37 -18.42
CA GLU A 113 -11.73 -4.36 -18.18
C GLU A 113 -11.36 -3.47 -16.98
N LEU A 114 -11.87 -2.23 -16.95
CA LEU A 114 -11.60 -1.30 -15.86
C LEU A 114 -12.10 -1.84 -14.53
N VAL A 115 -13.33 -2.36 -14.49
CA VAL A 115 -13.93 -2.93 -13.28
C VAL A 115 -13.15 -4.16 -12.83
N HIS A 116 -12.85 -5.09 -13.72
CA HIS A 116 -12.14 -6.31 -13.35
C HIS A 116 -10.71 -6.04 -12.88
N ARG A 117 -10.01 -5.08 -13.48
CA ARG A 117 -8.68 -4.65 -12.98
C ARG A 117 -8.75 -4.17 -11.53
N GLN A 118 -9.79 -3.42 -11.15
CA GLN A 118 -9.99 -2.97 -9.78
C GLN A 118 -10.38 -4.11 -8.84
N VAL A 119 -11.17 -5.09 -9.32
CA VAL A 119 -11.48 -6.31 -8.57
C VAL A 119 -10.21 -7.14 -8.32
N GLU A 120 -9.37 -7.35 -9.33
CA GLU A 120 -8.09 -8.04 -9.18
C GLU A 120 -7.11 -7.27 -8.28
N GLU A 121 -7.09 -5.94 -8.34
CA GLU A 121 -6.29 -5.13 -7.42
C GLU A 121 -6.74 -5.31 -5.96
N LEU A 122 -8.04 -5.45 -5.73
CA LEU A 122 -8.62 -5.70 -4.42
C LEU A 122 -8.40 -7.14 -3.94
N LEU A 123 -8.53 -8.13 -4.83
CA LEU A 123 -8.33 -9.55 -4.50
C LEU A 123 -6.84 -9.92 -4.39
N GLY A 124 -6.01 -9.26 -5.19
CA GLY A 124 -4.55 -9.41 -5.23
C GLY A 124 -3.82 -8.56 -4.21
N HIS A 125 -4.53 -7.82 -3.35
CA HIS A 125 -3.97 -7.18 -2.16
C HIS A 125 -3.49 -8.25 -1.15
N THR A 126 -2.37 -8.89 -1.50
CA THR A 126 -1.55 -9.61 -0.54
C THR A 126 -0.81 -8.55 0.26
N GLU A 127 -0.71 -8.72 1.58
CA GLU A 127 0.03 -7.84 2.51
C GLU A 127 1.55 -7.93 2.29
N SER A 128 2.00 -7.82 1.04
CA SER A 128 3.41 -7.75 0.68
C SER A 128 3.85 -6.29 0.72
N ALA A 129 4.96 -6.03 1.42
CA ALA A 129 5.63 -4.75 1.37
C ALA A 129 6.02 -4.42 -0.09
N ARG A 130 5.31 -3.47 -0.71
CA ARG A 130 5.76 -2.89 -1.99
C ARG A 130 6.91 -1.92 -1.71
N GLU A 131 7.97 -2.07 -2.47
CA GLU A 131 9.07 -1.12 -2.50
C GLU A 131 8.55 0.22 -3.05
N VAL A 132 8.55 1.30 -2.25
CA VAL A 132 8.39 2.66 -2.79
C VAL A 132 9.45 2.85 -3.85
N SER A 133 8.99 3.22 -5.05
CA SER A 133 9.83 3.37 -6.24
C SER A 133 10.65 4.66 -6.16
N SER A 134 11.55 4.73 -5.19
CA SER A 134 12.48 5.85 -4.99
C SER A 134 13.37 6.09 -6.21
N GLN A 135 13.59 5.06 -7.03
CA GLN A 135 14.22 5.15 -8.35
C GLN A 135 13.51 6.15 -9.29
N LEU A 136 12.21 6.40 -9.10
CA LEU A 136 11.45 7.38 -9.89
C LEU A 136 11.84 8.82 -9.56
N LEU A 137 12.35 9.10 -8.34
CA LEU A 137 12.77 10.45 -7.95
C LEU A 137 13.89 10.98 -8.84
N GLY A 138 14.85 10.13 -9.18
CA GLY A 138 15.94 10.48 -10.09
C GLY A 138 15.43 10.76 -11.52
N GLY A 139 14.50 9.94 -12.01
CA GLY A 139 13.88 10.14 -13.32
C GLY A 139 13.09 11.43 -13.43
N ILE A 140 12.25 11.72 -12.43
CA ILE A 140 11.47 12.97 -12.34
C ILE A 140 12.42 14.17 -12.27
N LEU A 141 13.46 14.10 -11.45
CA LEU A 141 14.42 15.19 -11.31
C LEU A 141 15.15 15.45 -12.64
N ALA A 142 15.62 14.39 -13.31
CA ALA A 142 16.30 14.51 -14.60
C ALA A 142 15.36 15.11 -15.67
N GLY A 143 14.13 14.61 -15.77
CA GLY A 143 13.14 15.12 -16.72
C GLY A 143 12.79 16.58 -16.48
N LEU A 144 12.50 16.96 -15.23
CA LEU A 144 12.20 18.36 -14.90
C LEU A 144 13.41 19.27 -15.11
N THR A 145 14.63 18.80 -14.84
CA THR A 145 15.85 19.57 -15.09
C THR A 145 16.03 19.81 -16.59
N ALA A 146 15.84 18.79 -17.43
CA ALA A 146 15.91 18.94 -18.88
C ALA A 146 14.89 19.98 -19.40
N LEU A 147 13.67 20.00 -18.84
CA LEU A 147 12.66 21.01 -19.20
C LEU A 147 13.05 22.43 -18.77
N VAL A 148 13.73 22.59 -17.63
CA VAL A 148 14.23 23.89 -17.15
C VAL A 148 15.40 24.39 -18.00
N GLU A 149 16.19 23.49 -18.58
CA GLU A 149 17.34 23.82 -19.42
C GLU A 149 16.96 24.25 -20.84
N LEU A 150 15.70 24.07 -21.25
CA LEU A 150 15.20 24.57 -22.53
C LEU A 150 15.26 26.10 -22.58
N ASP A 151 15.92 26.64 -23.61
CA ASP A 151 15.93 28.08 -23.86
C ASP A 151 14.51 28.56 -24.25
N PRO A 152 13.88 29.47 -23.48
CA PRO A 152 12.57 30.01 -23.80
C PRO A 152 12.46 30.60 -25.21
N ARG A 153 13.57 31.12 -25.77
CA ARG A 153 13.62 31.70 -27.11
C ARG A 153 13.58 30.64 -28.21
N GLN A 154 14.05 29.43 -27.91
CA GLN A 154 14.11 28.31 -28.84
C GLN A 154 12.93 27.34 -28.66
N LEU A 155 12.07 27.55 -27.66
CA LEU A 155 10.93 26.68 -27.37
C LEU A 155 10.02 26.47 -28.59
N GLY A 156 9.86 27.48 -29.45
CA GLY A 156 9.09 27.36 -30.69
C GLY A 156 9.65 26.31 -31.69
N GLN A 157 10.95 26.02 -31.63
CA GLN A 157 11.65 25.06 -32.50
C GLN A 157 11.65 23.63 -31.94
N VAL A 158 11.36 23.47 -30.64
CA VAL A 158 11.27 22.15 -29.99
C VAL A 158 10.10 21.36 -30.57
N ASP A 159 10.30 20.10 -30.94
CA ASP A 159 9.22 19.23 -31.43
C ASP A 159 8.07 19.13 -30.39
N PRO A 160 6.81 19.48 -30.75
CA PRO A 160 5.68 19.42 -29.83
C PRO A 160 5.44 18.01 -29.28
N ASP A 161 5.59 16.98 -30.11
CA ASP A 161 5.24 15.61 -29.75
C ASP A 161 6.34 14.99 -28.88
N ALA A 162 7.60 15.33 -29.14
CA ALA A 162 8.70 15.02 -28.22
C ALA A 162 8.47 15.65 -26.84
N LEU A 163 8.19 16.95 -26.79
CA LEU A 163 7.94 17.66 -25.53
C LEU A 163 6.73 17.09 -24.77
N ALA A 164 5.65 16.77 -25.47
CA ALA A 164 4.47 16.15 -24.87
C ALA A 164 4.77 14.77 -24.27
N ARG A 165 5.60 13.95 -24.94
CA ARG A 165 6.05 12.65 -24.42
C ARG A 165 6.91 12.82 -23.17
N ASP A 166 7.85 13.75 -23.16
CA ASP A 166 8.72 13.99 -22.01
C ASP A 166 7.91 14.43 -20.78
N ILE A 167 6.99 15.39 -20.97
CA ILE A 167 6.07 15.83 -19.90
C ILE A 167 5.20 14.68 -19.41
N THR A 168 4.59 13.91 -20.33
CA THR A 168 3.73 12.78 -19.95
C THR A 168 4.51 11.71 -19.18
N THR A 169 5.77 11.47 -19.53
CA THR A 169 6.65 10.52 -18.83
C THR A 169 6.91 10.97 -17.40
N ILE A 170 7.24 12.25 -17.19
CA ILE A 170 7.44 12.82 -15.85
C ILE A 170 6.19 12.65 -14.99
N PHE A 171 5.01 12.94 -15.55
CA PHE A 171 3.75 12.82 -14.82
C PHE A 171 3.38 11.37 -14.52
N ALA A 172 3.62 10.43 -15.43
CA ALA A 172 3.43 9.01 -15.18
C ALA A 172 4.32 8.50 -14.02
N GLN A 173 5.60 8.92 -14.00
CA GLN A 173 6.52 8.61 -12.90
C GLN A 173 6.06 9.25 -11.58
N PHE A 174 5.56 10.49 -11.64
CA PHE A 174 5.03 11.20 -10.47
C PHE A 174 3.79 10.50 -9.88
N ASP A 175 2.82 10.12 -10.73
CA ASP A 175 1.61 9.43 -10.29
C ASP A 175 1.94 8.08 -9.62
N GLU A 176 2.90 7.34 -10.19
CA GLU A 176 3.38 6.08 -9.64
C GLU A 176 4.10 6.27 -8.29
N LEU A 177 4.92 7.32 -8.15
CA LEU A 177 5.54 7.68 -6.89
C LEU A 177 4.50 7.98 -5.80
N VAL A 178 3.48 8.78 -6.13
CA VAL A 178 2.41 9.14 -5.17
C VAL A 178 1.61 7.91 -4.77
N ARG A 179 1.26 7.04 -5.73
CA ARG A 179 0.54 5.79 -5.48
C ARG A 179 1.32 4.84 -4.58
N SER A 180 2.55 4.52 -4.94
CA SER A 180 3.42 3.61 -4.17
C SER A 180 3.71 4.14 -2.76
N THR A 181 3.87 5.46 -2.60
CA THR A 181 4.05 6.09 -1.28
C THR A 181 2.81 5.91 -0.38
N ARG A 182 1.60 6.07 -0.94
CA ARG A 182 0.35 5.87 -0.18
C ARG A 182 0.16 4.42 0.24
N GLU A 183 0.41 3.48 -0.67
CA GLU A 183 0.33 2.04 -0.39
C GLU A 183 1.30 1.64 0.72
N PHE A 184 2.56 2.09 0.63
CA PHE A 184 3.56 1.85 1.66
C PHE A 184 3.12 2.38 3.03
N TYR A 185 2.54 3.57 3.08
CA TYR A 185 2.05 4.15 4.35
C TYR A 185 0.91 3.35 4.96
N THR A 186 -0.06 2.92 4.14
CA THR A 186 -1.18 2.08 4.59
C THR A 186 -0.64 0.78 5.18
N TYR A 187 0.28 0.13 4.48
CA TYR A 187 0.95 -1.09 4.95
C TYR A 187 1.70 -0.86 6.26
N LEU A 188 2.51 0.19 6.35
CA LEU A 188 3.28 0.53 7.54
C LEU A 188 2.38 0.77 8.76
N THR A 189 1.27 1.48 8.58
CA THR A 189 0.30 1.77 9.64
C THR A 189 -0.39 0.49 10.11
N GLN A 190 -0.77 -0.38 9.17
CA GLN A 190 -1.37 -1.68 9.49
C GLN A 190 -0.42 -2.54 10.31
N VAL A 191 0.85 -2.64 9.91
CA VAL A 191 1.82 -3.45 10.65
C VAL A 191 2.13 -2.84 12.02
N LEU A 192 2.27 -1.52 12.12
CA LEU A 192 2.47 -0.83 13.41
C LEU A 192 1.29 -1.04 14.39
N SER A 193 0.08 -1.23 13.86
CA SER A 193 -1.11 -1.51 14.67
C SER A 193 -1.22 -2.96 15.16
N ARG A 194 -0.44 -3.89 14.58
CA ARG A 194 -0.36 -5.28 15.04
C ARG A 194 0.54 -5.36 16.28
N PHE A 195 -0.06 -5.27 17.46
CA PHE A 195 0.65 -5.33 18.75
C PHE A 195 1.14 -6.74 19.15
N ASP A 196 0.80 -7.78 18.37
CA ASP A 196 1.00 -9.19 18.72
C ASP A 196 1.74 -9.99 17.63
N LEU A 197 2.71 -9.37 16.95
CA LEU A 197 3.58 -10.11 16.03
C LEU A 197 4.39 -11.15 16.80
N ASP A 198 4.38 -12.39 16.32
CA ASP A 198 5.20 -13.44 16.91
C ASP A 198 6.71 -13.12 16.74
N ARG A 199 7.56 -13.79 17.52
CA ARG A 199 9.01 -13.51 17.53
C ARG A 199 9.70 -13.82 16.19
N ALA A 200 9.20 -14.76 15.41
CA ALA A 200 9.77 -15.18 14.13
C ALA A 200 9.37 -14.23 13.01
N GLU A 201 8.08 -13.86 12.93
CA GLU A 201 7.52 -12.85 12.03
C GLU A 201 8.19 -11.50 12.24
N PHE A 202 8.44 -11.12 13.50
CA PHE A 202 9.07 -9.85 13.84
C PHE A 202 10.57 -9.78 13.47
N GLN A 203 11.31 -10.90 13.49
CA GLN A 203 12.74 -10.91 13.09
C GLN A 203 12.91 -10.90 11.57
N LEU A 204 12.06 -11.59 10.82
CA LEU A 204 12.03 -11.50 9.36
C LEU A 204 11.69 -10.07 8.91
N PHE A 205 10.78 -9.42 9.64
CA PHE A 205 10.36 -8.04 9.44
C PHE A 205 11.45 -7.00 9.77
N LYS A 206 12.24 -7.25 10.83
CA LYS A 206 13.23 -6.30 11.35
C LYS A 206 14.31 -5.93 10.33
N THR A 207 14.91 -6.91 9.65
CA THR A 207 16.08 -6.64 8.80
C THR A 207 15.66 -6.01 7.47
N ALA A 208 14.61 -6.55 6.83
CA ALA A 208 14.15 -6.04 5.54
C ALA A 208 13.51 -4.65 5.65
N LEU A 209 12.63 -4.42 6.65
CA LEU A 209 11.92 -3.14 6.73
C LEU A 209 12.80 -2.00 7.24
N ILE A 210 13.72 -2.25 8.19
CA ILE A 210 14.58 -1.18 8.72
C ILE A 210 15.56 -0.71 7.66
N ASP A 211 16.26 -1.62 6.99
CA ASP A 211 17.20 -1.28 5.92
C ASP A 211 16.48 -0.55 4.79
N TYR A 212 15.27 -1.01 4.47
CA TYR A 212 14.42 -0.38 3.47
C TYR A 212 13.98 1.04 3.89
N LEU A 213 13.43 1.21 5.10
CA LEU A 213 13.01 2.51 5.63
C LEU A 213 14.17 3.50 5.69
N GLN A 214 15.38 3.04 6.04
CA GLN A 214 16.57 3.87 6.05
C GLN A 214 16.91 4.34 4.63
N ARG A 215 16.98 3.43 3.66
CA ARG A 215 17.22 3.80 2.25
C ARG A 215 16.17 4.76 1.71
N PHE A 216 14.90 4.50 1.99
CA PHE A 216 13.80 5.37 1.57
C PHE A 216 13.93 6.78 2.16
N VAL A 217 14.17 6.88 3.48
CA VAL A 217 14.37 8.19 4.14
C VAL A 217 15.59 8.91 3.58
N ASP A 218 16.68 8.19 3.30
CA ASP A 218 17.90 8.76 2.73
C ASP A 218 17.69 9.26 1.29
N GLU A 219 17.00 8.49 0.45
CA GLU A 219 16.74 8.85 -0.95
C GLU A 219 15.75 10.01 -1.06
N VAL A 220 14.69 10.01 -0.26
CA VAL A 220 13.76 11.15 -0.15
C VAL A 220 14.51 12.37 0.35
N SER A 221 15.30 12.25 1.43
CA SER A 221 16.04 13.40 1.97
C SER A 221 17.08 13.96 1.00
N ARG A 222 17.65 13.12 0.12
CA ARG A 222 18.60 13.53 -0.92
C ARG A 222 17.92 14.27 -2.07
N HIS A 223 16.84 13.71 -2.64
CA HIS A 223 16.23 14.24 -3.86
C HIS A 223 15.21 15.34 -3.61
N MET A 224 14.52 15.35 -2.45
CA MET A 224 13.45 16.31 -2.18
C MET A 224 13.87 17.77 -2.29
N PRO A 225 15.00 18.22 -1.72
CA PRO A 225 15.42 19.61 -1.85
C PRO A 225 15.71 20.00 -3.31
N GLN A 226 16.29 19.09 -4.09
CA GLN A 226 16.62 19.29 -5.50
C GLN A 226 15.36 19.39 -6.36
N LEU A 227 14.40 18.49 -6.13
CA LEU A 227 13.10 18.50 -6.79
C LEU A 227 12.31 19.76 -6.44
N ALA A 228 12.25 20.14 -5.16
CA ALA A 228 11.57 21.36 -4.73
C ALA A 228 12.15 22.61 -5.43
N GLU A 229 13.46 22.67 -5.60
CA GLU A 229 14.14 23.76 -6.31
C GLU A 229 13.81 23.78 -7.80
N VAL A 230 13.98 22.64 -8.48
CA VAL A 230 13.70 22.52 -9.92
C VAL A 230 12.22 22.82 -10.22
N VAL A 231 11.29 22.36 -9.38
CA VAL A 231 9.86 22.65 -9.49
C VAL A 231 9.56 24.14 -9.31
N ARG A 232 10.26 24.82 -8.39
CA ARG A 232 10.13 26.28 -8.25
C ARG A 232 10.68 27.01 -9.48
N ARG A 233 11.78 26.54 -10.06
CA ARG A 233 12.41 27.12 -11.26
C ARG A 233 11.59 26.93 -12.53
N ILE A 234 10.96 25.77 -12.72
CA ILE A 234 10.18 25.48 -13.94
C ILE A 234 8.84 26.24 -13.95
N GLN A 235 8.30 26.60 -12.78
CA GLN A 235 6.94 27.09 -12.67
C GLN A 235 6.58 28.27 -13.60
N PRO A 236 7.43 29.29 -13.80
CA PRO A 236 7.15 30.38 -14.73
C PRO A 236 7.08 29.92 -16.20
N ALA A 237 7.77 28.84 -16.56
CA ALA A 237 7.84 28.31 -17.93
C ALA A 237 6.69 27.33 -18.25
N VAL A 238 5.99 26.79 -17.24
CA VAL A 238 4.92 25.79 -17.41
C VAL A 238 3.87 26.18 -18.45
N PRO A 239 3.28 27.40 -18.45
CA PRO A 239 2.27 27.76 -19.45
C PRO A 239 2.82 27.68 -20.89
N ALA A 240 4.06 28.09 -21.11
CA ALA A 240 4.69 28.05 -22.42
C ALA A 240 5.02 26.60 -22.85
N LEU A 241 5.53 25.78 -21.93
CA LEU A 241 5.80 24.36 -22.16
C LEU A 241 4.52 23.60 -22.53
N VAL A 242 3.44 23.81 -21.78
CA VAL A 242 2.13 23.19 -22.03
C VAL A 242 1.53 23.67 -23.35
N ALA A 243 1.63 24.96 -23.66
CA ALA A 243 1.17 25.49 -24.94
C ALA A 243 1.94 24.87 -26.11
N ARG A 244 3.28 24.75 -25.97
CA ARG A 244 4.14 24.17 -27.00
C ARG A 244 3.87 22.68 -27.23
N ALA A 245 3.81 21.90 -26.15
CA ALA A 245 3.45 20.48 -26.20
C ALA A 245 2.03 20.27 -26.74
N GLY A 246 1.15 21.24 -26.48
CA GLY A 246 -0.23 21.24 -26.94
C GLY A 246 -0.45 21.59 -28.40
N ALA A 247 0.60 21.98 -29.14
CA ALA A 247 0.53 22.40 -30.54
C ALA A 247 0.63 21.24 -31.55
N GLY A 248 0.93 20.02 -31.08
CA GLY A 248 0.92 18.80 -31.90
C GLY A 248 -0.49 18.39 -32.36
N GLU A 249 -0.57 17.38 -33.23
CA GLU A 249 -1.84 16.88 -33.74
C GLU A 249 -2.71 16.30 -32.62
N ARG A 250 -4.02 16.64 -32.65
CA ARG A 250 -4.99 16.15 -31.67
C ARG A 250 -5.78 14.99 -32.24
N LEU A 251 -5.78 13.88 -31.52
CA LEU A 251 -6.78 12.82 -31.72
C LEU A 251 -8.17 13.33 -31.33
N LEU A 252 -9.13 13.08 -32.22
CA LEU A 252 -10.55 13.28 -31.97
C LEU A 252 -11.15 11.96 -31.50
N ASP A 253 -12.05 12.03 -30.51
CA ASP A 253 -12.87 10.91 -30.09
C ASP A 253 -13.91 10.57 -31.18
N LEU A 254 -14.65 9.48 -30.98
CA LEU A 254 -15.71 9.01 -31.88
C LEU A 254 -16.87 10.02 -32.06
N HIS A 255 -16.89 11.09 -31.28
CA HIS A 255 -17.87 12.16 -31.32
C HIS A 255 -17.28 13.49 -31.83
N GLY A 256 -16.07 13.45 -32.42
CA GLY A 256 -15.39 14.63 -32.97
C GLY A 256 -14.88 15.61 -31.91
N ARG A 257 -14.88 15.24 -30.63
CA ARG A 257 -14.33 16.05 -29.54
C ARG A 257 -12.87 15.70 -29.37
N ALA A 258 -12.03 16.67 -29.01
CA ALA A 258 -10.64 16.37 -28.69
C ALA A 258 -10.56 15.35 -27.55
N ALA A 259 -9.76 14.30 -27.74
CA ALA A 259 -9.50 13.30 -26.72
C ALA A 259 -8.98 13.96 -25.43
N ARG A 260 -9.31 13.36 -24.27
CA ARG A 260 -8.79 13.83 -22.99
C ARG A 260 -7.27 13.80 -23.03
N ARG A 261 -6.64 14.91 -22.62
CA ARG A 261 -5.18 14.99 -22.58
C ARG A 261 -4.61 14.13 -21.45
N SER A 262 -3.42 13.58 -21.71
CA SER A 262 -2.57 12.95 -20.70
C SER A 262 -2.22 13.95 -19.60
N ALA A 263 -1.94 13.43 -18.40
CA ALA A 263 -1.50 14.23 -17.27
C ALA A 263 -0.23 15.03 -17.61
N GLY A 264 -0.20 16.29 -17.16
CA GLY A 264 0.91 17.23 -17.36
C GLY A 264 0.76 18.15 -18.56
N LEU A 265 -0.18 17.85 -19.47
CA LEU A 265 -0.46 18.66 -20.67
C LEU A 265 -1.55 19.72 -20.45
N GLN A 266 -1.89 19.98 -19.19
CA GLN A 266 -2.67 21.12 -18.72
C GLN A 266 -1.89 21.82 -17.61
N VAL A 267 -2.04 23.15 -17.48
CA VAL A 267 -1.31 23.93 -16.47
C VAL A 267 -1.73 23.51 -15.05
N GLU A 268 -2.99 23.14 -14.89
CA GLU A 268 -3.59 22.73 -13.62
C GLU A 268 -2.94 21.46 -13.05
N ASP A 269 -2.48 20.55 -13.90
CA ASP A 269 -1.83 19.29 -13.47
C ASP A 269 -0.55 19.57 -12.66
N TRP A 270 0.16 20.66 -12.99
CA TRP A 270 1.40 21.07 -12.33
C TRP A 270 1.18 21.56 -10.90
N HIS A 271 -0.04 21.92 -10.52
CA HIS A 271 -0.35 22.29 -9.14
C HIS A 271 -0.14 21.13 -8.17
N SER A 272 -0.53 19.91 -8.56
CA SER A 272 -0.35 18.70 -7.73
C SER A 272 1.12 18.38 -7.55
N LEU A 273 1.91 18.49 -8.63
CA LEU A 273 3.36 18.29 -8.60
C LEU A 273 4.04 19.34 -7.71
N ARG A 274 3.65 20.61 -7.83
CA ARG A 274 4.13 21.68 -6.96
C ARG A 274 3.76 21.45 -5.49
N ALA A 275 2.51 21.16 -5.19
CA ALA A 275 2.04 20.92 -3.83
C ALA A 275 2.82 19.76 -3.18
N TRP A 276 3.08 18.70 -3.95
CA TRP A 276 3.80 17.53 -3.45
C TRP A 276 5.26 17.82 -3.09
N PHE A 277 6.01 18.51 -3.96
CA PHE A 277 7.46 18.71 -3.78
C PHE A 277 7.84 20.03 -3.11
N ALA A 278 7.11 21.13 -3.38
CA ALA A 278 7.47 22.47 -2.94
C ALA A 278 6.47 23.10 -1.96
N GLY A 279 5.27 22.52 -1.82
CA GLY A 279 4.19 23.09 -1.03
C GLY A 279 3.60 24.37 -1.65
N ASP A 280 2.72 25.02 -0.90
CA ASP A 280 1.99 26.23 -1.31
C ASP A 280 2.40 27.49 -0.53
N GLY A 281 3.43 27.40 0.31
CA GLY A 281 3.99 28.51 1.11
C GLY A 281 3.32 28.71 2.47
N THR A 282 2.09 28.23 2.64
CA THR A 282 1.38 28.19 3.95
C THR A 282 1.36 26.79 4.53
N ARG A 283 1.40 25.76 3.69
CA ARG A 283 1.49 24.34 4.04
C ARG A 283 2.86 23.79 3.63
N ALA A 284 3.40 22.93 4.49
CA ALA A 284 4.56 22.12 4.14
C ALA A 284 4.24 21.23 2.92
N SER A 285 5.28 20.83 2.17
CA SER A 285 5.11 19.92 1.04
C SER A 285 4.55 18.57 1.52
N ASP A 286 3.77 17.88 0.68
CA ASP A 286 3.28 16.54 1.05
C ASP A 286 4.46 15.58 1.26
N ALA A 287 5.54 15.74 0.49
CA ALA A 287 6.75 14.97 0.68
C ALA A 287 7.45 15.22 2.04
N ASP A 288 7.42 16.45 2.57
CA ASP A 288 7.88 16.72 3.93
C ASP A 288 7.02 15.98 4.96
N GLY A 289 5.69 15.96 4.75
CA GLY A 289 4.76 15.17 5.56
C GLY A 289 5.12 13.69 5.56
N VAL A 290 5.34 13.11 4.37
CA VAL A 290 5.76 11.71 4.20
C VAL A 290 7.09 11.44 4.93
N ARG A 291 8.08 12.31 4.77
CA ARG A 291 9.39 12.17 5.44
C ARG A 291 9.25 12.22 6.97
N HIS A 292 8.46 13.15 7.50
CA HIS A 292 8.22 13.28 8.94
C HIS A 292 7.52 12.03 9.50
N LEU A 293 6.50 11.54 8.80
CA LEU A 293 5.77 10.33 9.17
C LEU A 293 6.68 9.09 9.12
N ALA A 294 7.48 8.91 8.07
CA ALA A 294 8.43 7.80 7.95
C ALA A 294 9.46 7.81 9.09
N THR A 295 9.98 8.99 9.44
CA THR A 295 10.92 9.16 10.57
C THR A 295 10.26 8.81 11.90
N ALA A 296 9.01 9.23 12.12
CA ALA A 296 8.25 8.90 13.31
C ALA A 296 7.96 7.40 13.42
N ALA A 297 7.57 6.77 12.31
CA ALA A 297 7.32 5.33 12.23
C ALA A 297 8.59 4.52 12.54
N MET A 298 9.74 4.89 11.97
CA MET A 298 11.03 4.26 12.28
C MET A 298 11.36 4.33 13.78
N ARG A 299 11.14 5.48 14.43
CA ARG A 299 11.35 5.63 15.87
C ARG A 299 10.40 4.74 16.69
N SER A 300 9.13 4.64 16.27
CA SER A 300 8.15 3.76 16.91
C SER A 300 8.56 2.29 16.81
N LEU A 301 8.96 1.84 15.62
CA LEU A 301 9.49 0.49 15.37
C LEU A 301 10.69 0.19 16.27
N LEU A 302 11.68 1.08 16.33
CA LEU A 302 12.86 0.92 17.19
C LEU A 302 12.50 0.85 18.68
N THR A 303 11.49 1.62 19.10
CA THR A 303 11.00 1.60 20.49
C THR A 303 10.32 0.27 20.81
N ASN A 304 9.47 -0.24 19.90
CA ASN A 304 8.84 -1.56 20.03
C ASN A 304 9.86 -2.70 20.01
N LEU A 305 10.89 -2.61 19.17
CA LEU A 305 12.02 -3.54 19.15
C LEU A 305 12.73 -3.62 20.50
N ARG A 306 13.02 -2.48 21.12
CA ARG A 306 13.64 -2.42 22.46
C ARG A 306 12.72 -3.01 23.53
N ARG A 307 11.41 -2.79 23.44
CA ARG A 307 10.40 -3.37 24.34
C ARG A 307 10.39 -4.90 24.26
N ILE A 308 10.38 -5.46 23.05
CA ILE A 308 10.37 -6.91 22.83
C ILE A 308 11.70 -7.53 23.32
N ALA A 309 12.83 -6.92 22.98
CA ALA A 309 14.15 -7.38 23.44
C ALA A 309 14.25 -7.39 24.98
N SER A 310 13.81 -6.31 25.64
CA SER A 310 13.84 -6.22 27.11
C SER A 310 12.83 -7.10 27.83
N SER A 311 11.77 -7.54 27.15
CA SER A 311 10.83 -8.53 27.70
C SER A 311 11.42 -9.93 27.59
N ALA A 312 12.05 -10.26 26.45
CA ALA A 312 12.76 -11.51 26.27
C ALA A 312 13.92 -11.67 27.25
N ASP A 313 14.75 -10.64 27.48
CA ASP A 313 15.85 -10.71 28.46
C ASP A 313 15.33 -10.97 29.89
N ARG A 314 14.16 -10.42 30.25
CA ARG A 314 13.53 -10.64 31.56
C ARG A 314 12.96 -12.06 31.70
N GLU A 315 12.37 -12.62 30.64
CA GLU A 315 11.87 -14.00 30.64
C GLU A 315 13.00 -15.03 30.69
N HIS A 316 14.06 -14.83 29.90
CA HIS A 316 15.25 -15.68 29.96
C HIS A 316 15.94 -15.58 31.33
N GLY A 317 16.00 -14.39 31.92
CA GLY A 317 16.49 -14.20 33.28
C GLY A 317 15.69 -14.99 34.31
N ARG A 318 14.34 -14.90 34.27
CA ARG A 318 13.47 -15.66 35.18
C ARG A 318 13.60 -17.17 35.00
N TYR A 319 13.63 -17.66 33.76
CA TYR A 319 13.81 -19.08 33.50
C TYR A 319 15.16 -19.57 34.03
N ALA A 320 16.26 -18.85 33.74
CA ALA A 320 17.58 -19.18 34.26
C ALA A 320 17.64 -19.12 35.79
N ASP A 321 16.98 -18.13 36.42
CA ASP A 321 16.88 -18.01 37.88
C ASP A 321 16.08 -19.17 38.48
N LEU A 322 14.99 -19.60 37.85
CA LEU A 322 14.18 -20.75 38.29
C LEU A 322 14.93 -22.08 38.12
N VAL A 323 15.65 -22.27 37.00
CA VAL A 323 16.50 -23.46 36.78
C VAL A 323 17.64 -23.49 37.80
N ARG A 324 18.28 -22.35 38.06
CA ARG A 324 19.30 -22.24 39.10
C ARG A 324 18.73 -22.55 40.48
N LEU A 325 17.54 -22.02 40.80
CA LEU A 325 16.85 -22.32 42.03
C LEU A 325 16.51 -23.82 42.15
N ALA A 326 16.00 -24.43 41.08
CA ALA A 326 15.72 -25.87 41.03
C ALA A 326 16.99 -26.70 41.27
N SER A 327 18.13 -26.31 40.67
CA SER A 327 19.42 -26.98 40.92
C SER A 327 19.88 -26.86 42.37
N TRP A 328 19.57 -25.76 43.05
CA TRP A 328 19.86 -25.62 44.48
C TRP A 328 18.99 -26.56 45.32
N PHE A 329 17.70 -26.69 44.99
CA PHE A 329 16.83 -27.66 45.64
C PHE A 329 17.24 -29.12 45.38
N ASP A 330 17.67 -29.44 44.16
CA ASP A 330 18.08 -30.80 43.76
C ASP A 330 19.29 -31.31 44.54
N THR A 331 20.19 -30.40 44.93
CA THR A 331 21.42 -30.73 45.68
C THR A 331 21.35 -30.46 47.18
N ALA A 332 20.25 -29.91 47.69
CA ALA A 332 20.11 -29.53 49.09
C ALA A 332 19.71 -30.72 49.98
N ASP A 333 20.18 -30.71 51.24
CA ASP A 333 19.59 -31.52 52.29
C ASP A 333 18.25 -30.92 52.78
N ASP A 334 17.50 -31.68 53.58
CA ASP A 334 16.13 -31.32 53.98
C ASP A 334 16.08 -29.97 54.74
N ASP A 335 17.02 -29.73 55.65
CA ASP A 335 17.11 -28.48 56.42
C ASP A 335 17.45 -27.28 55.51
N THR A 336 18.37 -27.45 54.56
CA THR A 336 18.76 -26.41 53.59
C THR A 336 17.63 -26.13 52.60
N ALA A 337 16.89 -27.16 52.16
CA ALA A 337 15.73 -27.01 51.30
C ALA A 337 14.62 -26.19 51.99
N HIS A 338 14.32 -26.48 53.26
CA HIS A 338 13.37 -25.68 54.05
C HIS A 338 13.84 -24.22 54.22
N ALA A 339 15.14 -24.00 54.45
CA ALA A 339 15.70 -22.65 54.54
C ALA A 339 15.65 -21.89 53.20
N LEU A 340 15.96 -22.55 52.08
CA LEU A 340 15.83 -22.00 50.73
C LEU A 340 14.38 -21.63 50.42
N TRP A 341 13.43 -22.51 50.74
CA TRP A 341 12.00 -22.28 50.56
C TRP A 341 11.53 -21.06 51.35
N ALA A 342 11.87 -20.96 52.64
CA ALA A 342 11.52 -19.80 53.46
C ALA A 342 12.15 -18.50 52.94
N GLY A 343 13.39 -18.55 52.45
CA GLY A 343 14.12 -17.42 51.88
C GLY A 343 13.55 -16.90 50.56
N VAL A 344 13.19 -17.80 49.66
CA VAL A 344 12.72 -17.47 48.30
C VAL A 344 11.27 -17.03 48.29
N PHE A 345 10.41 -17.72 49.04
CA PHE A 345 8.97 -17.44 49.10
C PHE A 345 8.58 -16.44 50.20
N GLY A 346 9.56 -15.97 50.97
CA GLY A 346 9.34 -14.91 51.94
C GLY A 346 8.46 -15.32 53.12
N LEU A 347 8.57 -16.57 53.58
CA LEU A 347 7.78 -17.13 54.69
C LEU A 347 8.23 -16.62 56.08
N TYR A 348 9.07 -15.59 56.11
CA TYR A 348 9.37 -14.88 57.35
C TYR A 348 8.21 -13.98 57.75
N GLY A 349 7.85 -13.99 59.04
CA GLY A 349 6.79 -13.14 59.58
C GLY A 349 7.06 -11.67 59.30
N ALA A 350 6.14 -11.01 58.59
CA ALA A 350 6.20 -9.57 58.36
C ALA A 350 5.88 -8.82 59.68
N ARG A 351 6.89 -8.20 60.29
CA ARG A 351 6.65 -7.21 61.36
C ARG A 351 6.33 -5.87 60.69
N HIS A 352 5.06 -5.49 60.70
CA HIS A 352 4.65 -4.15 60.29
C HIS A 352 5.06 -3.15 61.37
N LEU A 353 6.09 -2.35 61.10
CA LEU A 353 6.39 -1.17 61.90
C LEU A 353 5.55 -0.02 61.34
N GLY A 354 4.43 0.28 61.99
CA GLY A 354 3.64 1.47 61.71
C GLY A 354 4.24 2.67 62.41
N PHE A 355 4.55 3.73 61.67
CA PHE A 355 4.85 5.05 62.21
C PHE A 355 3.86 6.04 61.60
N VAL A 356 3.40 7.01 62.38
CA VAL A 356 2.66 8.16 61.84
C VAL A 356 3.67 9.03 61.08
N ALA A 357 3.41 9.27 59.80
CA ALA A 357 4.24 10.17 59.00
C ALA A 357 3.86 11.62 59.33
N ASP A 358 4.82 12.43 59.75
CA ASP A 358 4.60 13.86 60.07
C ASP A 358 4.31 14.72 58.81
N ASP A 359 4.51 14.18 57.60
CA ASP A 359 4.31 14.90 56.33
C ASP A 359 3.84 13.95 55.21
N PRO A 360 2.63 14.08 54.65
CA PRO A 360 2.06 13.16 53.66
C PRO A 360 2.71 13.22 52.27
N GLU A 361 3.50 14.26 51.94
CA GLU A 361 4.12 14.40 50.60
C GLU A 361 5.57 13.90 50.52
N ARG A 362 6.19 13.53 51.65
CA ARG A 362 7.56 13.04 51.66
C ARG A 362 7.62 11.54 51.37
N ALA A 363 7.94 11.16 50.14
CA ALA A 363 8.13 9.77 49.75
C ALA A 363 9.19 9.09 50.64
N LEU A 364 8.77 8.05 51.39
CA LEU A 364 9.66 7.26 52.23
C LEU A 364 10.70 6.51 51.36
N PRO A 365 11.97 6.44 51.79
CA PRO A 365 12.98 5.68 51.06
C PRO A 365 12.63 4.19 51.02
N ARG A 366 12.80 3.56 49.84
CA ARG A 366 12.52 2.13 49.65
C ARG A 366 13.32 1.28 50.66
N PRO A 367 12.72 0.23 51.24
CA PRO A 367 13.39 -0.60 52.22
C PRO A 367 14.61 -1.29 51.60
N ARG A 368 15.78 -1.11 52.21
CA ARG A 368 16.99 -1.87 51.87
C ARG A 368 16.76 -3.34 52.24
N ARG A 369 16.78 -4.24 51.26
CA ARG A 369 16.88 -5.69 51.51
C ARG A 369 18.19 -5.94 52.27
N GLY A 370 18.08 -6.53 53.46
CA GLY A 370 19.17 -6.65 54.42
C GLY A 370 20.38 -7.42 53.87
N GLY A 371 21.53 -6.75 53.84
CA GLY A 371 22.83 -7.39 53.66
C GLY A 371 23.23 -8.12 54.93
N GLY A 372 23.64 -9.39 54.79
CA GLY A 372 24.11 -10.22 55.89
C GLY A 372 25.25 -9.56 56.68
N ARG A 373 25.10 -9.55 58.00
CA ARG A 373 26.15 -9.12 58.95
C ARG A 373 27.38 -10.02 58.79
N ARG A 374 28.49 -9.48 58.27
CA ARG A 374 29.82 -10.05 58.50
C ARG A 374 30.18 -9.84 59.97
N ALA A 375 30.35 -10.94 60.71
CA ALA A 375 30.89 -10.93 62.06
C ALA A 375 32.35 -10.43 62.02
N ARG A 376 32.61 -9.31 62.73
CA ARG A 376 33.97 -8.94 63.14
C ARG A 376 34.41 -9.93 64.22
N ARG A 377 35.46 -10.71 63.94
CA ARG A 377 36.31 -11.28 64.99
C ARG A 377 37.44 -10.27 65.26
N SER A 378 37.42 -9.66 66.43
CA SER A 378 38.57 -8.98 67.04
C SER A 378 39.41 -10.02 67.80
N ARG A 379 40.73 -9.95 67.63
CA ARG A 379 41.68 -10.39 68.66
C ARG A 379 41.70 -9.36 69.77
#